data_AF-A0A0S2KLW8-F1
#
_entry.id   AF-A0A0S2KLW8-F1
#
_cell.length_a   1.000
_cell.length_b   1.000
_cell.length_c   1.000
_cell.angle_alpha   90.00
_cell.angle_beta   90.00
_cell.angle_gamma   90.00
#
_symmetry.space_group_name_H-M   'P 1'
#
loop_
_entity.id
_entity.type
_entity.pdbx_description
1 polymer ?
#
loop_
_entity_poly.entity_id
_entity_poly.type
_entity_poly.pdbx_seq_one_letter_code
_entity_poly.pdbx_strand_id
1 'polypeptide(L)'
;MKKVVFTFLFAVILLPIQAQTSREIYHFLRLPISAHAAALGGDNITLIEDNAPLMFNNPALLGSVSDKTLNLNYMNYMSGVNYGSASFTRIIRDAATIAAGVQFINYGRMRQTDENGVQIGEFSANEIAFSGVFSYELSERLIGGITAKVITSYFGNYNSLAMGVDLGVNYYDPDHQWSVSAVAKNLGGQLKAYNEDYERMPIDVQFGVSKRFEDMPLRFSATLVDLNHWHYAFVNHVTAGVDVLLSERIYVAAGYNFRRAREMKIADGDGNSSHGAGLSLGTGLQLERFKLHIAYGKYHVSSSSLIMNVSYSL
;
A
#
# COMPACT_ATOMS: atom_id res chain seq x y z
N MET A 1 22.72 -48.57 4.63
CA MET A 1 21.63 -47.59 4.86
C MET A 1 22.07 -46.13 4.74
N LYS A 2 23.29 -45.74 5.18
CA LYS A 2 23.75 -44.33 5.11
C LYS A 2 24.01 -43.77 3.69
N LYS A 3 24.32 -44.62 2.70
CA LYS A 3 24.59 -44.18 1.31
C LYS A 3 23.32 -43.85 0.51
N VAL A 4 22.19 -44.48 0.80
CA VAL A 4 20.91 -44.26 0.10
C VAL A 4 20.27 -42.93 0.52
N VAL A 5 20.45 -42.52 1.77
CA VAL A 5 19.98 -41.23 2.29
C VAL A 5 20.72 -40.07 1.61
N PHE A 6 22.02 -40.23 1.32
CA PHE A 6 22.81 -39.20 0.62
C PHE A 6 22.43 -39.04 -0.85
N THR A 7 22.06 -40.14 -1.54
CA THR A 7 21.58 -40.07 -2.93
C THR A 7 20.19 -39.43 -3.02
N PHE A 8 19.32 -39.66 -2.04
CA PHE A 8 18.01 -39.00 -1.97
C PHE A 8 18.14 -37.50 -1.63
N LEU A 9 19.13 -37.12 -0.81
CA LEU A 9 19.43 -35.71 -0.50
C LEU A 9 19.99 -34.95 -1.72
N PHE A 10 20.72 -35.63 -2.61
CA PHE A 10 21.28 -35.01 -3.83
C PHE A 10 20.24 -34.90 -4.96
N ALA A 11 19.25 -35.79 -5.01
CA ALA A 11 18.17 -35.75 -6.00
C ALA A 11 17.18 -34.59 -5.78
N VAL A 12 17.10 -34.05 -4.55
CA VAL A 12 16.23 -32.90 -4.21
C VAL A 12 16.82 -31.56 -4.67
N ILE A 13 18.09 -31.51 -5.10
CA ILE A 13 18.80 -30.27 -5.48
C ILE A 13 18.65 -29.94 -6.98
N LEU A 14 18.01 -30.79 -7.77
CA LEU A 14 17.81 -30.58 -9.22
C LEU A 14 16.48 -29.88 -9.57
N LEU A 15 16.01 -28.95 -8.73
CA LEU A 15 14.94 -28.05 -9.14
C LEU A 15 15.51 -27.05 -10.17
N PRO A 16 14.89 -26.90 -11.35
CA PRO A 16 15.30 -25.86 -12.28
C PRO A 16 15.11 -24.51 -11.61
N ILE A 17 16.21 -23.79 -11.41
CA ILE A 17 16.20 -22.37 -11.05
C ILE A 17 15.63 -21.64 -12.27
N GLN A 18 14.31 -21.47 -12.26
CA GLN A 18 13.65 -20.52 -13.14
C GLN A 18 14.01 -19.13 -12.62
N ALA A 19 14.73 -18.35 -13.42
CA ALA A 19 14.86 -16.92 -13.20
C ALA A 19 13.45 -16.31 -13.32
N GLN A 20 12.78 -16.10 -12.19
CA GLN A 20 11.50 -15.39 -12.16
C GLN A 20 11.81 -13.90 -12.01
N THR A 21 11.88 -13.17 -13.13
CA THR A 21 11.48 -11.77 -13.12
C THR A 21 9.98 -11.76 -12.86
N SER A 22 9.59 -11.50 -11.61
CA SER A 22 8.19 -11.26 -11.24
C SER A 22 7.70 -10.05 -12.03
N ARG A 23 7.02 -10.29 -13.15
CA ARG A 23 6.18 -9.27 -13.80
C ARG A 23 4.83 -9.34 -13.10
N GLU A 24 4.63 -8.41 -12.18
CA GLU A 24 3.32 -8.17 -11.61
C GLU A 24 2.62 -7.11 -12.46
N ILE A 25 1.30 -7.19 -12.49
CA ILE A 25 0.43 -6.18 -13.11
C ILE A 25 -0.26 -5.37 -12.01
N TYR A 26 -0.93 -4.29 -12.41
CA TYR A 26 -1.68 -3.42 -11.49
C TYR A 26 -0.84 -2.89 -10.32
N HIS A 27 0.42 -2.54 -10.59
CA HIS A 27 1.34 -2.01 -9.57
C HIS A 27 0.80 -0.78 -8.83
N PHE A 28 -0.16 -0.05 -9.40
CA PHE A 28 -0.84 1.05 -8.73
C PHE A 28 -1.52 0.65 -7.41
N LEU A 29 -1.88 -0.63 -7.24
CA LEU A 29 -2.44 -1.16 -5.98
C LEU A 29 -1.42 -1.18 -4.83
N ARG A 30 -0.11 -1.08 -5.13
CA ARG A 30 0.96 -0.96 -4.12
C ARG A 30 1.27 0.51 -3.77
N LEU A 31 0.66 1.49 -4.44
CA LEU A 31 0.87 2.90 -4.12
C LEU A 31 0.09 3.29 -2.85
N PRO A 32 0.67 4.11 -1.97
CA PRO A 32 -0.02 4.51 -0.75
C PRO A 32 -1.12 5.52 -1.03
N ILE A 33 -2.25 5.32 -0.36
CA ILE A 33 -3.42 6.20 -0.44
C ILE A 33 -3.52 7.09 0.80
N SER A 34 -3.22 6.54 1.97
CA SER A 34 -3.15 7.32 3.20
C SER A 34 -1.83 8.09 3.24
N ALA A 35 -1.93 9.42 3.31
CA ALA A 35 -0.83 10.33 3.55
C ALA A 35 -0.15 10.01 4.90
N HIS A 36 -0.90 9.60 5.91
CA HIS A 36 -0.29 9.19 7.18
C HIS A 36 0.59 7.95 7.01
N ALA A 37 0.05 6.90 6.40
CA ALA A 37 0.82 5.68 6.13
C ALA A 37 2.02 5.99 5.20
N ALA A 38 1.82 6.86 4.21
CA ALA A 38 2.87 7.35 3.32
C ALA A 38 4.00 8.09 4.05
N ALA A 39 3.66 8.92 5.03
CA ALA A 39 4.61 9.63 5.88
C ALA A 39 5.45 8.66 6.73
N LEU A 40 4.86 7.55 7.16
CA LEU A 40 5.52 6.47 7.90
C LEU A 40 6.21 5.42 7.00
N GLY A 41 6.50 5.79 5.74
CA GLY A 41 7.27 4.97 4.82
C GLY A 41 6.44 4.16 3.82
N GLY A 42 5.12 4.36 3.75
CA GLY A 42 4.23 3.83 2.71
C GLY A 42 3.23 2.80 3.21
N ASP A 43 3.69 1.87 4.04
CA ASP A 43 3.02 0.57 4.20
C ASP A 43 2.44 0.32 5.60
N ASN A 44 2.29 1.34 6.45
CA ASN A 44 1.82 1.09 7.81
C ASN A 44 0.40 0.50 7.84
N ILE A 45 0.25 -0.66 8.50
CA ILE A 45 -1.01 -1.41 8.65
C ILE A 45 -1.57 -1.45 10.07
N THR A 46 -1.00 -0.67 10.98
CA THR A 46 -1.27 -0.75 12.43
C THR A 46 -1.86 0.52 13.03
N LEU A 47 -2.07 1.57 12.23
CA LEU A 47 -2.54 2.86 12.74
C LEU A 47 -4.03 2.78 13.12
N ILE A 48 -4.31 2.83 14.43
CA ILE A 48 -5.68 2.92 14.94
C ILE A 48 -6.03 4.40 15.10
N GLU A 49 -6.70 4.94 14.09
CA GLU A 49 -7.11 6.34 14.02
C GLU A 49 -8.41 6.50 13.23
N ASP A 50 -9.11 7.60 13.47
CA ASP A 50 -10.27 8.00 12.67
C ASP A 50 -9.81 8.59 11.32
N ASN A 51 -9.32 7.72 10.43
CA ASN A 51 -8.79 8.12 9.13
C ASN A 51 -9.15 7.08 8.05
N ALA A 52 -10.27 7.34 7.36
CA ALA A 52 -10.83 6.49 6.30
C ALA A 52 -9.82 5.85 5.31
N PRO A 53 -8.83 6.56 4.71
CA PRO A 53 -7.91 5.96 3.75
C PRO A 53 -7.03 4.84 4.32
N LEU A 54 -6.93 4.67 5.64
CA LEU A 54 -6.23 3.52 6.24
C LEU A 54 -6.92 2.18 5.94
N MET A 55 -8.21 2.18 5.59
CA MET A 55 -8.93 0.97 5.16
C MET A 55 -8.25 0.29 3.96
N PHE A 56 -7.58 1.06 3.09
CA PHE A 56 -6.89 0.52 1.93
C PHE A 56 -5.53 -0.11 2.28
N ASN A 57 -4.94 0.28 3.41
CA ASN A 57 -3.73 -0.34 3.94
C ASN A 57 -4.07 -1.63 4.69
N ASN A 58 -5.15 -1.63 5.47
CA ASN A 58 -5.62 -2.80 6.20
C ASN A 58 -7.13 -2.68 6.41
N PRO A 59 -7.95 -3.61 5.89
CA PRO A 59 -9.39 -3.52 6.04
C PRO A 59 -9.88 -3.58 7.49
N ALA A 60 -9.09 -4.16 8.42
CA ALA A 60 -9.42 -4.16 9.84
C ALA A 60 -9.36 -2.76 10.48
N LEU A 61 -8.59 -1.82 9.91
CA LEU A 61 -8.51 -0.45 10.42
C LEU A 61 -9.77 0.37 10.10
N LEU A 62 -10.67 -0.15 9.26
CA LEU A 62 -11.96 0.48 9.03
C LEU A 62 -12.81 0.53 10.31
N GLY A 63 -12.59 -0.39 11.26
CA GLY A 63 -13.28 -0.40 12.55
C GLY A 63 -13.08 0.87 13.38
N SER A 64 -11.98 1.61 13.20
CA SER A 64 -11.70 2.84 13.96
C SER A 64 -12.20 4.13 13.28
N VAL A 65 -12.88 4.03 12.14
CA VAL A 65 -13.31 5.19 11.34
C VAL A 65 -14.72 5.61 11.73
N SER A 66 -14.93 6.92 11.91
CA SER A 66 -16.22 7.51 12.25
C SER A 66 -17.29 7.22 11.18
N ASP A 67 -18.53 7.09 11.64
CA ASP A 67 -19.69 6.87 10.78
C ASP A 67 -19.88 8.02 9.77
N LYS A 68 -20.43 7.69 8.60
CA LYS A 68 -20.69 8.62 7.49
C LYS A 68 -19.48 9.50 7.14
N THR A 69 -18.31 8.89 7.07
CA THR A 69 -17.08 9.61 6.66
C THR A 69 -16.86 9.49 5.16
N LEU A 70 -16.85 10.63 4.47
CA LEU A 70 -16.39 10.76 3.09
C LEU A 70 -14.89 11.09 3.09
N ASN A 71 -14.12 10.46 2.21
CA ASN A 71 -12.71 10.79 2.01
C ASN A 71 -12.37 10.93 0.53
N LEU A 72 -11.49 11.88 0.24
CA LEU A 72 -10.85 12.09 -1.05
C LEU A 72 -9.33 12.09 -0.86
N ASN A 73 -8.63 11.44 -1.78
CA ASN A 73 -7.18 11.44 -1.88
C ASN A 73 -6.72 11.90 -3.25
N TYR A 74 -5.60 12.61 -3.27
CA TYR A 74 -4.86 12.89 -4.49
C TYR A 74 -3.36 12.75 -4.25
N MET A 75 -2.68 12.15 -5.21
CA MET A 75 -1.23 12.06 -5.29
C MET A 75 -0.76 12.42 -6.69
N ASN A 76 0.19 13.36 -6.77
CA ASN A 76 1.00 13.52 -7.96
C ASN A 76 2.16 12.52 -7.89
N TYR A 77 2.13 11.47 -8.72
CA TYR A 77 3.10 10.36 -8.60
C TYR A 77 4.43 10.69 -9.30
N MET A 78 4.35 10.98 -10.59
CA MET A 78 5.45 11.46 -11.43
C MET A 78 4.91 12.42 -12.49
N SER A 79 5.78 13.07 -13.26
CA SER A 79 5.39 14.05 -14.29
C SER A 79 4.29 13.51 -15.21
N GLY A 80 3.10 14.13 -15.15
CA GLY A 80 1.93 13.76 -15.96
C GLY A 80 1.08 12.60 -15.42
N VAL A 81 1.52 11.90 -14.36
CA VAL A 81 0.79 10.78 -13.76
C VAL A 81 0.03 11.21 -12.52
N ASN A 82 -1.28 11.07 -12.57
CA ASN A 82 -2.20 11.45 -11.51
C ASN A 82 -2.78 10.19 -10.85
N TYR A 83 -2.69 10.13 -9.53
CA TYR A 83 -3.30 9.07 -8.73
C TYR A 83 -4.31 9.69 -7.77
N GLY A 84 -5.44 9.03 -7.57
CA GLY A 84 -6.43 9.51 -6.61
C GLY A 84 -7.35 8.40 -6.14
N SER A 85 -8.05 8.69 -5.05
CA SER A 85 -9.03 7.78 -4.50
C SER A 85 -10.20 8.54 -3.89
N ALA A 86 -11.32 7.85 -3.75
CA ALA A 86 -12.45 8.31 -2.96
C ALA A 86 -13.00 7.14 -2.15
N SER A 87 -13.56 7.41 -0.98
CA SER A 87 -14.21 6.37 -0.19
C SER A 87 -15.29 6.94 0.70
N PHE A 88 -16.28 6.12 1.03
CA PHE A 88 -17.34 6.44 1.96
C PHE A 88 -17.51 5.31 2.98
N THR A 89 -17.55 5.67 4.26
CA THR A 89 -17.65 4.74 5.39
C THR A 89 -19.00 4.86 6.08
N ARG A 90 -19.56 3.72 6.50
CA ARG A 90 -20.83 3.63 7.23
C ARG A 90 -20.75 2.56 8.32
N ILE A 91 -21.08 2.93 9.55
CA ILE A 91 -21.30 1.97 10.63
C ILE A 91 -22.72 1.40 10.47
N ILE A 92 -22.83 0.08 10.34
CA ILE A 92 -24.12 -0.59 10.11
C ILE A 92 -24.64 -1.31 11.35
N ARG A 93 -23.75 -1.67 12.28
CA ARG A 93 -24.05 -2.24 13.60
C ARG A 93 -22.91 -1.84 14.54
N ASP A 94 -23.11 -1.99 15.84
CA ASP A 94 -22.12 -1.63 16.86
C ASP A 94 -20.73 -2.25 16.61
N ALA A 95 -20.69 -3.50 16.17
CA ALA A 95 -19.44 -4.23 15.86
C ALA A 95 -19.11 -4.32 14.36
N ALA A 96 -19.87 -3.66 13.47
CA ALA A 96 -19.74 -3.85 12.02
C ALA A 96 -19.74 -2.55 11.23
N THR A 97 -18.68 -2.36 10.44
CA THR A 97 -18.46 -1.17 9.60
C THR A 97 -18.25 -1.60 8.15
N ILE A 98 -18.88 -0.90 7.22
CA ILE A 98 -18.69 -1.09 5.79
C ILE A 98 -18.13 0.18 5.15
N ALA A 99 -17.41 0.02 4.05
CA ALA A 99 -17.04 1.12 3.19
C ALA A 99 -17.08 0.73 1.73
N ALA A 100 -17.32 1.72 0.89
CA ALA A 100 -17.08 1.63 -0.55
C ALA A 100 -15.91 2.56 -0.90
N GLY A 101 -15.04 2.12 -1.79
CA GLY A 101 -13.87 2.86 -2.22
C GLY A 101 -13.63 2.73 -3.71
N VAL A 102 -12.95 3.72 -4.27
CA VAL A 102 -12.44 3.73 -5.63
C VAL A 102 -11.03 4.27 -5.63
N GLN A 103 -10.15 3.66 -6.39
CA GLN A 103 -8.79 4.12 -6.65
C GLN A 103 -8.62 4.24 -8.15
N PHE A 104 -7.98 5.30 -8.63
CA PHE A 104 -7.70 5.50 -10.05
C PHE A 104 -6.28 6.00 -10.25
N ILE A 105 -5.66 5.56 -11.34
CA ILE A 105 -4.41 6.11 -11.84
C ILE A 105 -4.57 6.46 -13.32
N ASN A 106 -4.09 7.64 -13.69
CA ASN A 106 -4.00 8.11 -15.07
C ASN A 106 -2.53 8.36 -15.38
N TYR A 107 -1.98 7.62 -16.35
CA TYR A 107 -0.57 7.72 -16.73
C TYR A 107 -0.27 8.87 -17.72
N GLY A 108 -1.26 9.72 -18.00
CA GLY A 108 -1.15 10.78 -18.99
C GLY A 108 -1.17 10.26 -20.44
N ARG A 109 -0.69 11.10 -21.35
CA ARG A 109 -0.58 10.79 -22.78
C ARG A 109 0.86 10.46 -23.14
N MET A 110 1.04 9.38 -23.88
CA MET A 110 2.32 8.89 -24.37
C MET A 110 2.34 9.00 -25.89
N ARG A 111 3.51 9.34 -26.45
CA ARG A 111 3.69 9.38 -27.91
C ARG A 111 3.73 7.96 -28.45
N GLN A 112 2.92 7.71 -29.47
CA GLN A 112 2.96 6.46 -30.22
C GLN A 112 3.91 6.65 -31.40
N THR A 113 4.97 5.85 -31.48
CA THR A 113 5.93 5.87 -32.58
C THR A 113 5.92 4.55 -33.35
N ASP A 114 6.20 4.62 -34.65
CA ASP A 114 6.48 3.44 -35.45
C ASP A 114 7.91 2.91 -35.19
N GLU A 115 8.29 1.84 -35.89
CA GLU A 115 9.63 1.21 -35.81
C GLU A 115 10.75 2.15 -36.27
N ASN A 116 10.44 3.19 -37.05
CA ASN A 116 11.38 4.20 -37.52
C ASN A 116 11.46 5.42 -36.59
N GLY A 117 10.74 5.41 -35.47
CA GLY A 117 10.68 6.52 -34.51
C GLY A 117 9.80 7.70 -34.96
N VAL A 118 9.02 7.54 -36.03
CA VAL A 118 8.06 8.55 -36.49
C VAL A 118 6.82 8.50 -35.61
N GLN A 119 6.40 9.64 -35.08
CA GLN A 119 5.19 9.72 -34.27
C GLN A 119 3.94 9.52 -35.13
N ILE A 120 3.19 8.45 -34.86
CA ILE A 120 1.97 8.07 -35.56
C ILE A 120 0.69 8.39 -34.76
N GLY A 121 0.82 8.77 -33.49
CA GLY A 121 -0.32 9.14 -32.64
C GLY A 121 0.05 9.40 -31.19
N GLU A 122 -0.97 9.40 -30.34
CA GLU A 122 -0.83 9.39 -28.87
C GLU A 122 -1.75 8.31 -28.30
N PHE A 123 -1.29 7.64 -27.25
CA PHE A 123 -2.12 6.72 -26.47
C PHE A 123 -2.07 7.10 -24.99
N SER A 124 -3.09 6.69 -24.23
CA SER A 124 -3.12 6.88 -22.78
C SER A 124 -3.29 5.54 -22.10
N ALA A 125 -2.91 5.49 -20.83
CA ALA A 125 -3.17 4.35 -19.97
C ALA A 125 -3.86 4.82 -18.69
N ASN A 126 -4.86 4.06 -18.26
CA ASN A 126 -5.67 4.35 -17.08
C ASN A 126 -6.09 3.07 -16.40
N GLU A 127 -6.05 3.06 -15.08
CA GLU A 127 -6.51 1.93 -14.29
C GLU A 127 -7.41 2.42 -13.17
N ILE A 128 -8.41 1.61 -12.83
CA ILE A 128 -9.37 1.92 -11.77
C ILE A 128 -9.70 0.63 -11.02
N ALA A 129 -9.72 0.73 -9.69
CA ALA A 129 -10.15 -0.34 -8.80
C ALA A 129 -11.33 0.13 -7.98
N PHE A 130 -12.44 -0.61 -8.04
CA PHE A 130 -13.57 -0.46 -7.13
C PHE A 130 -13.41 -1.46 -5.99
N SER A 131 -13.63 -1.00 -4.76
CA SER A 131 -13.47 -1.82 -3.56
C SER A 131 -14.70 -1.74 -2.65
N GLY A 132 -15.19 -2.88 -2.21
CA GLY A 132 -16.10 -2.99 -1.08
C GLY A 132 -15.35 -3.53 0.13
N VAL A 133 -15.45 -2.84 1.27
CA VAL A 133 -14.73 -3.17 2.51
C VAL A 133 -15.74 -3.48 3.61
N PHE A 134 -15.48 -4.54 4.36
CA PHE A 134 -16.23 -4.92 5.55
C PHE A 134 -15.25 -5.17 6.69
N SER A 135 -15.53 -4.59 7.86
CA SER A 135 -14.76 -4.77 9.09
C SER A 135 -15.70 -5.17 10.23
N TYR A 136 -15.21 -6.06 11.08
CA TYR A 136 -15.96 -6.63 12.19
C TYR A 136 -15.09 -6.75 13.44
N GLU A 137 -15.62 -6.29 14.58
CA GLU A 137 -15.00 -6.45 15.89
C GLU A 137 -15.22 -7.90 16.37
N LEU A 138 -14.17 -8.71 16.33
CA LEU A 138 -14.21 -10.13 16.71
C LEU A 138 -14.15 -10.29 18.24
N SER A 139 -13.50 -9.35 18.92
CA SER A 139 -13.41 -9.24 20.38
C SER A 139 -13.05 -7.80 20.75
N GLU A 140 -13.02 -7.47 22.05
CA GLU A 140 -12.64 -6.15 22.56
C GLU A 140 -11.25 -5.65 22.08
N ARG A 141 -10.38 -6.58 21.68
CA ARG A 141 -9.00 -6.27 21.24
C ARG A 141 -8.69 -6.72 19.83
N LEU A 142 -9.62 -7.35 19.12
CA LEU A 142 -9.33 -7.97 17.81
C LEU A 142 -10.37 -7.55 16.78
N ILE A 143 -9.91 -6.94 15.70
CA ILE A 143 -10.74 -6.52 14.57
C ILE A 143 -10.29 -7.27 13.33
N GLY A 144 -11.23 -7.85 12.61
CA GLY A 144 -11.00 -8.48 11.31
C GLY A 144 -11.62 -7.65 10.19
N GLY A 145 -11.03 -7.70 9.00
CA GLY A 145 -11.57 -7.02 7.84
C GLY A 145 -11.31 -7.77 6.53
N ILE A 146 -12.20 -7.55 5.57
CA ILE A 146 -12.13 -8.09 4.21
C ILE A 146 -12.39 -6.96 3.21
N THR A 147 -11.61 -6.92 2.14
CA THR A 147 -11.89 -6.08 0.97
C THR A 147 -12.10 -6.95 -0.24
N ALA A 148 -13.15 -6.72 -1.01
CA ALA A 148 -13.30 -7.25 -2.37
C ALA A 148 -13.03 -6.14 -3.38
N LYS A 149 -12.22 -6.44 -4.41
CA LYS A 149 -11.80 -5.49 -5.45
C LYS A 149 -12.16 -6.00 -6.83
N VAL A 150 -12.64 -5.08 -7.68
CA VAL A 150 -12.73 -5.27 -9.13
C VAL A 150 -11.83 -4.24 -9.78
N ILE A 151 -10.87 -4.69 -10.57
CA ILE A 151 -9.82 -3.87 -11.16
C ILE A 151 -9.98 -3.91 -12.67
N THR A 152 -10.02 -2.75 -13.30
CA THR A 152 -10.00 -2.65 -14.76
C THR A 152 -8.90 -1.70 -15.17
N SER A 153 -8.22 -2.06 -16.25
CA SER A 153 -7.08 -1.34 -16.76
C SER A 153 -7.14 -1.26 -18.26
N TYR A 154 -6.84 -0.08 -18.78
CA TYR A 154 -6.86 0.26 -20.19
C TYR A 154 -5.49 0.78 -20.59
N PHE A 155 -4.89 0.16 -21.59
CA PHE A 155 -3.63 0.58 -22.19
C PHE A 155 -3.85 0.73 -23.70
N GLY A 156 -4.08 1.96 -24.16
CA GLY A 156 -4.48 2.21 -25.54
C GLY A 156 -5.75 1.43 -25.91
N ASN A 157 -5.64 0.50 -26.86
CA ASN A 157 -6.75 -0.35 -27.31
C ASN A 157 -6.89 -1.67 -26.54
N TYR A 158 -5.96 -1.97 -25.63
CA TYR A 158 -5.98 -3.17 -24.82
C TYR A 158 -6.66 -2.91 -23.49
N ASN A 159 -7.42 -3.89 -23.00
CA ASN A 159 -8.00 -3.82 -21.67
C ASN A 159 -7.83 -5.12 -20.91
N SER A 160 -7.85 -5.00 -19.59
CA SER A 160 -7.75 -6.12 -18.68
C SER A 160 -8.72 -5.92 -17.52
N LEU A 161 -9.24 -7.04 -17.01
CA LEU A 161 -10.16 -7.10 -15.88
C LEU A 161 -9.63 -8.11 -14.89
N ALA A 162 -9.59 -7.75 -13.61
CA ALA A 162 -9.18 -8.62 -12.52
C ALA A 162 -10.08 -8.50 -11.31
N MET A 163 -10.03 -9.52 -10.46
CA MET A 163 -10.63 -9.49 -9.13
C MET A 163 -9.55 -9.76 -8.08
N GLY A 164 -9.71 -9.14 -6.92
CA GLY A 164 -8.79 -9.33 -5.79
C GLY A 164 -9.53 -9.27 -4.46
N VAL A 165 -8.92 -9.88 -3.45
CA VAL A 165 -9.38 -9.85 -2.07
C VAL A 165 -8.23 -9.44 -1.17
N ASP A 166 -8.50 -8.57 -0.21
CA ASP A 166 -7.59 -8.30 0.91
C ASP A 166 -8.20 -8.86 2.19
N LEU A 167 -7.37 -9.48 3.02
CA LEU A 167 -7.73 -10.00 4.33
C LEU A 167 -6.83 -9.33 5.37
N GLY A 168 -7.42 -8.76 6.40
CA GLY A 168 -6.69 -8.04 7.44
C GLY A 168 -7.18 -8.39 8.83
N VAL A 169 -6.25 -8.41 9.78
CA VAL A 169 -6.55 -8.49 11.20
C VAL A 169 -5.69 -7.47 11.94
N ASN A 170 -6.27 -6.84 12.95
CA ASN A 170 -5.57 -5.96 13.89
C ASN A 170 -5.90 -6.38 15.32
N TYR A 171 -4.86 -6.57 16.13
CA TYR A 171 -4.94 -6.67 17.57
C TYR A 171 -4.52 -5.33 18.19
N TYR A 172 -5.38 -4.74 19.01
CA TYR A 172 -5.11 -3.49 19.71
C TYR A 172 -5.29 -3.67 21.22
N ASP A 173 -4.25 -3.35 21.98
CA ASP A 173 -4.27 -3.30 23.44
C ASP A 173 -4.34 -1.85 23.90
N PRO A 174 -5.50 -1.37 24.39
CA PRO A 174 -5.67 0.02 24.81
C PRO A 174 -4.88 0.35 26.09
N ASP A 175 -4.67 -0.63 26.98
CA ASP A 175 -4.01 -0.43 28.29
C ASP A 175 -2.51 -0.16 28.14
N HIS A 176 -1.92 -0.71 27.08
CA HIS A 176 -0.50 -0.54 26.78
C HIS A 176 -0.29 0.09 25.42
N GLN A 177 -1.31 0.59 24.73
CA GLN A 177 -1.14 1.28 23.44
C GLN A 177 -0.32 0.49 22.39
N TRP A 178 -0.47 -0.84 22.36
CA TRP A 178 0.14 -1.71 21.37
C TRP A 178 -0.85 -2.01 20.25
N SER A 179 -0.38 -1.96 19.00
CA SER A 179 -1.15 -2.38 17.83
C SER A 179 -0.32 -3.35 17.01
N VAL A 180 -0.86 -4.54 16.75
CA VAL A 180 -0.21 -5.59 15.96
C VAL A 180 -1.16 -5.96 14.82
N SER A 181 -0.65 -6.11 13.60
CA SER A 181 -1.49 -6.42 12.45
C SER A 181 -0.85 -7.39 11.50
N ALA A 182 -1.69 -8.16 10.82
CA ALA A 182 -1.30 -8.97 9.68
C ALA A 182 -2.29 -8.74 8.54
N VAL A 183 -1.78 -8.63 7.32
CA VAL A 183 -2.61 -8.39 6.12
C VAL A 183 -2.09 -9.24 4.98
N ALA A 184 -2.99 -9.84 4.21
CA ALA A 184 -2.70 -10.41 2.90
C ALA A 184 -3.49 -9.61 1.86
N LYS A 185 -2.80 -8.88 0.98
CA LYS A 185 -3.38 -8.00 -0.03
C LYS A 185 -3.38 -8.65 -1.41
N ASN A 186 -4.35 -8.22 -2.22
CA ASN A 186 -4.45 -8.48 -3.66
C ASN A 186 -4.49 -9.97 -4.01
N LEU A 187 -5.08 -10.80 -3.15
CA LEU A 187 -5.29 -12.22 -3.38
C LEU A 187 -6.31 -12.39 -4.51
N GLY A 188 -5.87 -12.82 -5.69
CA GLY A 188 -6.76 -12.96 -6.84
C GLY A 188 -6.01 -13.13 -8.15
N GLY A 189 -6.64 -12.73 -9.25
CA GLY A 189 -6.14 -12.95 -10.60
C GLY A 189 -6.88 -12.13 -11.66
N GLN A 190 -6.30 -12.09 -12.85
CA GLN A 190 -7.00 -11.57 -14.03
C GLN A 190 -8.15 -12.51 -14.41
N LEU A 191 -9.31 -11.90 -14.66
CA LEU A 191 -10.41 -12.55 -15.37
C LEU A 191 -10.22 -12.43 -16.88
N LYS A 192 -9.67 -11.29 -17.33
CA LYS A 192 -9.34 -11.00 -18.72
C LYS A 192 -7.96 -10.37 -18.78
N ALA A 193 -7.02 -11.00 -19.48
CA ALA A 193 -5.69 -10.44 -19.75
C ALA A 193 -5.74 -9.43 -20.92
N TYR A 194 -4.67 -8.64 -21.08
CA TYR A 194 -4.54 -7.73 -22.23
C TYR A 194 -4.37 -8.48 -23.55
N ASN A 195 -3.76 -9.65 -23.47
CA ASN A 195 -3.46 -10.57 -24.56
C ASN A 195 -3.81 -12.00 -24.11
N GLU A 196 -3.11 -13.00 -24.66
CA GLU A 196 -3.31 -14.41 -24.31
C GLU A 196 -2.60 -14.82 -23.01
N ASP A 197 -1.69 -13.99 -22.49
CA ASP A 197 -0.87 -14.29 -21.33
C ASP A 197 -1.46 -13.70 -20.04
N TYR A 198 -1.74 -14.57 -19.08
CA TYR A 198 -2.18 -14.15 -17.75
C TYR A 198 -0.99 -13.84 -16.86
N GLU A 199 -0.96 -12.63 -16.32
CA GLU A 199 0.08 -12.14 -15.42
C GLU A 199 -0.39 -12.18 -13.95
N ARG A 200 0.57 -12.16 -13.02
CA ARG A 200 0.28 -12.36 -11.60
C ARG A 200 -0.14 -11.06 -10.91
N MET A 201 -1.13 -11.16 -10.02
CA MET A 201 -1.50 -10.08 -9.13
C MET A 201 -0.35 -9.70 -8.18
N PRO A 202 -0.28 -8.43 -7.74
CA PRO A 202 0.75 -7.96 -6.82
C PRO A 202 0.40 -8.36 -5.37
N ILE A 203 0.46 -9.67 -5.10
CA ILE A 203 0.17 -10.24 -3.78
C ILE A 203 1.21 -9.72 -2.79
N ASP A 204 0.74 -9.28 -1.63
CA ASP A 204 1.59 -8.74 -0.60
C ASP A 204 1.13 -9.22 0.78
N VAL A 205 1.98 -10.00 1.45
CA VAL A 205 1.77 -10.43 2.83
C VAL A 205 2.58 -9.52 3.75
N GLN A 206 1.88 -8.86 4.67
CA GLN A 206 2.44 -7.87 5.58
C GLN A 206 2.21 -8.24 7.04
N PHE A 207 3.17 -7.90 7.89
CA PHE A 207 3.05 -7.98 9.35
C PHE A 207 3.57 -6.68 9.97
N GLY A 208 2.83 -6.08 10.88
CA GLY A 208 3.16 -4.78 11.44
C GLY A 208 2.97 -4.72 12.94
N VAL A 209 3.75 -3.84 13.57
CA VAL A 209 3.58 -3.46 14.97
C VAL A 209 3.75 -1.96 15.13
N SER A 210 2.94 -1.35 16.00
CA SER A 210 3.18 -0.01 16.52
C SER A 210 2.94 0.08 18.01
N LYS A 211 3.61 1.05 18.64
CA LYS A 211 3.55 1.32 20.06
C LYS A 211 3.52 2.83 20.26
N ARG A 212 2.44 3.33 20.86
CA ARG A 212 2.38 4.71 21.36
C ARG A 212 2.84 4.71 22.82
N PHE A 213 3.65 5.71 23.16
CA PHE A 213 4.08 5.95 24.53
C PHE A 213 3.11 6.93 25.19
N GLU A 214 2.71 6.68 26.43
CA GLU A 214 1.77 7.55 27.15
C GLU A 214 2.49 8.77 27.73
N ASP A 215 3.69 8.55 28.28
CA ASP A 215 4.52 9.59 28.89
C ASP A 215 5.30 10.45 27.88
N MET A 216 5.28 10.07 26.61
CA MET A 216 6.00 10.76 25.53
C MET A 216 5.09 10.94 24.32
N PRO A 217 5.13 12.08 23.63
CA PRO A 217 4.32 12.33 22.43
C PRO A 217 4.86 11.58 21.21
N LEU A 218 5.25 10.31 21.35
CA LEU A 218 5.87 9.49 20.32
C LEU A 218 5.09 8.21 20.11
N ARG A 219 4.91 7.85 18.85
CA ARG A 219 4.51 6.50 18.43
C ARG A 219 5.52 5.96 17.44
N PHE A 220 6.01 4.76 17.70
CA PHE A 220 6.91 4.05 16.81
C PHE A 220 6.15 2.96 16.07
N SER A 221 6.52 2.73 14.81
CA SER A 221 5.93 1.71 13.98
C SER A 221 6.98 1.00 13.14
N ALA A 222 6.77 -0.30 12.94
CA ALA A 222 7.53 -1.12 12.03
C ALA A 222 6.56 -2.01 11.26
N THR A 223 6.75 -2.14 9.95
CA THR A 223 5.98 -3.04 9.10
C THR A 223 6.93 -3.84 8.24
N LEU A 224 6.75 -5.16 8.26
CA LEU A 224 7.35 -6.10 7.33
C LEU A 224 6.40 -6.25 6.14
N VAL A 225 6.88 -5.94 4.95
CA VAL A 225 6.11 -5.97 3.70
C VAL A 225 6.60 -7.08 2.79
N ASP A 226 5.71 -7.55 1.91
CA ASP A 226 6.03 -8.44 0.80
C ASP A 226 6.74 -9.72 1.26
N LEU A 227 6.26 -10.27 2.38
CA LEU A 227 6.77 -11.49 3.03
C LEU A 227 6.61 -12.74 2.15
N ASN A 228 5.88 -12.64 1.04
CA ASN A 228 5.79 -13.66 -0.01
C ASN A 228 7.05 -13.77 -0.89
N HIS A 229 7.94 -12.79 -0.89
CA HIS A 229 9.19 -12.81 -1.65
C HIS A 229 10.39 -13.24 -0.77
N TRP A 230 10.52 -14.55 -0.52
CA TRP A 230 11.47 -15.11 0.46
C TRP A 230 12.96 -14.95 0.11
N HIS A 231 13.23 -14.60 -1.14
CA HIS A 231 14.59 -14.42 -1.66
C HIS A 231 15.16 -13.03 -1.37
N TYR A 232 14.31 -12.08 -0.97
CA TYR A 232 14.76 -10.74 -0.63
C TYR A 232 15.46 -10.74 0.73
N ALA A 233 16.52 -9.93 0.84
CA ALA A 233 17.16 -9.76 2.14
C ALA A 233 16.17 -9.15 3.13
N PHE A 234 16.20 -9.63 4.39
CA PHE A 234 15.26 -9.25 5.45
C PHE A 234 15.03 -7.73 5.54
N VAL A 235 16.11 -6.94 5.44
CA VAL A 235 16.05 -5.48 5.52
C VAL A 235 15.11 -4.84 4.47
N ASN A 236 14.88 -5.47 3.32
CA ASN A 236 13.97 -4.94 2.29
C ASN A 236 12.51 -5.24 2.56
N HIS A 237 12.22 -6.06 3.56
CA HIS A 237 10.86 -6.19 4.05
C HIS A 237 10.56 -5.10 5.07
N VAL A 238 11.57 -4.44 5.64
CA VAL A 238 11.35 -3.48 6.73
C VAL A 238 10.95 -2.11 6.19
N THR A 239 9.90 -1.56 6.79
CA THR A 239 9.53 -0.16 6.78
C THR A 239 9.39 0.28 8.23
N ALA A 240 10.02 1.39 8.60
CA ALA A 240 9.97 1.94 9.95
C ALA A 240 9.46 3.37 9.93
N GLY A 241 8.73 3.77 10.96
CA GLY A 241 8.18 5.12 11.08
C GLY A 241 8.04 5.58 12.51
N VAL A 242 8.07 6.90 12.69
CA VAL A 242 7.85 7.59 13.96
C VAL A 242 6.83 8.71 13.76
N ASP A 243 5.87 8.78 14.66
CA ASP A 243 4.95 9.91 14.80
C ASP A 243 5.32 10.71 16.04
N VAL A 244 5.38 12.02 15.88
CA VAL A 244 5.41 13.00 16.95
C VAL A 244 4.00 13.59 17.09
N LEU A 245 3.31 13.24 18.17
CA LEU A 245 1.93 13.62 18.46
C LEU A 245 1.94 14.95 19.24
N LEU A 246 1.92 16.09 18.53
CA LEU A 246 1.96 17.42 19.14
C LEU A 246 0.70 17.70 19.97
N SER A 247 -0.43 17.11 19.58
CA SER A 247 -1.69 17.10 20.32
C SER A 247 -2.50 15.88 19.89
N GLU A 248 -3.69 15.68 20.47
CA GLU A 248 -4.64 14.66 19.99
C GLU A 248 -5.11 14.89 18.55
N ARG A 249 -4.88 16.10 18.00
CA ARG A 249 -5.36 16.51 16.68
C ARG A 249 -4.26 16.72 15.66
N ILE A 250 -3.01 16.84 16.10
CA ILE A 250 -1.90 17.24 15.23
C ILE A 250 -0.75 16.27 15.41
N TYR A 251 -0.26 15.74 14.30
CA TYR A 251 0.95 14.94 14.27
C TYR A 251 1.94 15.44 13.22
N VAL A 252 3.20 15.10 13.44
CA VAL A 252 4.26 15.14 12.43
C VAL A 252 4.85 13.73 12.36
N ALA A 253 4.97 13.20 11.15
CA ALA A 253 5.39 11.83 10.90
C ALA A 253 6.63 11.81 10.03
N ALA A 254 7.52 10.87 10.31
CA ALA A 254 8.68 10.57 9.49
C ALA A 254 8.82 9.05 9.34
N GLY A 255 9.29 8.62 8.18
CA GLY A 255 9.37 7.20 7.86
C GLY A 255 10.53 6.87 6.94
N TYR A 256 10.96 5.63 6.99
CA TYR A 256 12.02 5.09 6.17
C TYR A 256 11.64 3.71 5.64
N ASN A 257 11.62 3.58 4.32
CA ASN A 257 11.44 2.33 3.62
C ASN A 257 12.78 1.87 3.06
N PHE A 258 13.29 0.78 3.64
CA PHE A 258 14.65 0.29 3.37
C PHE A 258 14.81 -0.28 1.97
N ARG A 259 13.77 -0.95 1.44
CA ARG A 259 13.74 -1.45 0.06
C ARG A 259 13.85 -0.31 -0.92
N ARG A 260 12.97 0.68 -0.75
CA ARG A 260 12.87 1.86 -1.59
C ARG A 260 14.16 2.67 -1.62
N ALA A 261 14.84 2.78 -0.48
CA ALA A 261 16.16 3.42 -0.39
C ALA A 261 17.25 2.69 -1.19
N ARG A 262 17.13 1.37 -1.36
CA ARG A 262 18.12 0.55 -2.06
C ARG A 262 17.82 0.44 -3.55
N GLU A 263 16.55 0.24 -3.93
CA GLU A 263 16.13 0.05 -5.32
C GLU A 263 16.21 1.34 -6.13
N MET A 264 16.09 2.51 -5.50
CA MET A 264 16.24 3.80 -6.16
C MET A 264 17.67 4.37 -6.10
N LYS A 265 18.68 3.53 -5.83
CA LYS A 265 20.08 3.92 -5.99
C LYS A 265 20.38 4.01 -7.48
N ILE A 266 20.65 5.22 -7.96
CA ILE A 266 21.16 5.44 -9.31
C ILE A 266 22.69 5.39 -9.23
N ALA A 267 23.32 4.67 -10.15
CA ALA A 267 24.77 4.73 -10.33
C ALA A 267 25.11 6.01 -11.10
N ASP A 268 25.39 7.09 -10.37
CA ASP A 268 25.96 8.30 -10.96
C ASP A 268 27.50 8.21 -10.86
N GLY A 269 28.19 8.83 -11.82
CA GLY A 269 29.65 8.71 -12.03
C GLY A 269 30.57 9.09 -10.86
N ASP A 270 30.02 9.59 -9.75
CA ASP A 270 30.74 9.97 -8.52
C ASP A 270 30.26 9.21 -7.25
N GLY A 271 29.39 8.21 -7.39
CA GLY A 271 28.98 7.32 -6.30
C GLY A 271 27.49 6.95 -6.31
N ASN A 272 27.16 5.85 -5.62
CA ASN A 272 25.78 5.36 -5.47
C ASN A 272 24.98 6.24 -4.48
N SER A 273 24.37 7.33 -4.95
CA SER A 273 23.51 8.18 -4.12
C SER A 273 22.03 7.84 -4.30
N SER A 274 21.31 7.63 -3.19
CA SER A 274 19.86 7.39 -3.19
C SER A 274 19.03 8.68 -3.24
N HIS A 275 19.64 9.87 -3.20
CA HIS A 275 18.94 11.17 -3.27
C HIS A 275 17.72 11.28 -2.31
N GLY A 276 17.85 10.77 -1.09
CA GLY A 276 16.76 10.76 -0.10
C GLY A 276 15.64 9.74 -0.36
N ALA A 277 15.80 8.85 -1.35
CA ALA A 277 14.90 7.73 -1.55
C ALA A 277 14.78 6.87 -0.28
N GLY A 278 13.55 6.45 0.02
CA GLY A 278 13.24 5.74 1.25
C GLY A 278 12.70 6.64 2.35
N LEU A 279 13.14 7.91 2.46
CA LEU A 279 12.59 8.85 3.42
C LEU A 279 11.21 9.37 3.00
N SER A 280 10.33 9.47 3.98
CA SER A 280 9.02 10.11 3.89
C SER A 280 8.82 11.03 5.08
N LEU A 281 8.05 12.10 4.87
CA LEU A 281 7.64 13.06 5.89
C LEU A 281 6.16 13.39 5.71
N GLY A 282 5.48 13.76 6.78
CA GLY A 282 4.11 14.22 6.67
C GLY A 282 3.57 14.82 7.96
N THR A 283 2.37 15.36 7.86
CA THR A 283 1.66 15.97 8.98
C THR A 283 0.17 15.83 8.75
N GLY A 284 -0.60 15.86 9.83
CA GLY A 284 -2.04 15.82 9.76
C GLY A 284 -2.70 16.68 10.82
N LEU A 285 -3.90 17.12 10.50
CA LEU A 285 -4.84 17.80 11.36
C LEU A 285 -6.15 17.00 11.40
N GLN A 286 -6.50 16.47 12.57
CA GLN A 286 -7.71 15.70 12.84
C GLN A 286 -8.65 16.53 13.72
N LEU A 287 -9.61 17.20 13.10
CA LEU A 287 -10.75 17.80 13.80
C LEU A 287 -11.91 16.78 13.83
N GLU A 288 -12.90 17.02 14.67
CA GLU A 288 -14.05 16.11 14.84
C GLU A 288 -14.73 15.77 13.51
N ARG A 289 -15.06 16.79 12.71
CA ARG A 289 -15.72 16.61 11.41
C ARG A 289 -14.80 16.70 10.21
N PHE A 290 -13.67 17.38 10.32
CA PHE A 290 -12.79 17.65 9.19
C PHE A 290 -11.37 17.16 9.46
N LYS A 291 -10.81 16.40 8.52
CA LYS A 291 -9.48 15.81 8.67
C LYS A 291 -8.67 16.08 7.42
N LEU A 292 -7.46 16.60 7.60
CA LEU A 292 -6.54 16.95 6.52
C LEU A 292 -5.19 16.30 6.81
N HIS A 293 -4.67 15.55 5.84
CA HIS A 293 -3.36 14.91 5.95
C HIS A 293 -2.54 15.21 4.70
N ILE A 294 -1.26 15.51 4.89
CA ILE A 294 -0.32 15.80 3.81
C ILE A 294 0.95 15.00 4.05
N ALA A 295 1.45 14.37 3.00
CA ALA A 295 2.73 13.66 3.05
C ALA A 295 3.55 13.90 1.79
N TYR A 296 4.85 13.85 1.99
CA TYR A 296 5.88 13.94 0.98
C TYR A 296 6.73 12.68 1.05
N GLY A 297 6.95 12.06 -0.11
CA GLY A 297 7.84 10.92 -0.22
C GLY A 297 8.25 10.67 -1.65
N LYS A 298 9.42 10.06 -1.85
CA LYS A 298 9.88 9.68 -3.19
C LYS A 298 9.40 8.27 -3.50
N TYR A 299 8.41 8.12 -4.38
CA TYR A 299 7.88 6.82 -4.83
C TYR A 299 8.29 6.46 -6.25
N HIS A 300 8.92 7.39 -6.98
CA HIS A 300 9.47 7.14 -8.30
C HIS A 300 10.90 7.69 -8.42
N VAL A 301 11.73 7.08 -9.27
CA VAL A 301 13.15 7.46 -9.42
C VAL A 301 13.31 8.90 -9.90
N SER A 302 12.41 9.34 -10.79
CA SER A 302 12.45 10.66 -11.45
C SER A 302 11.74 11.79 -10.70
N SER A 303 10.90 11.50 -9.70
CA SER A 303 10.10 12.54 -9.03
C SER A 303 9.74 12.15 -7.60
N SER A 304 9.62 13.17 -6.75
CA SER A 304 8.95 13.05 -5.47
C SER A 304 7.43 13.20 -5.65
N SER A 305 6.67 12.62 -4.73
CA SER A 305 5.22 12.65 -4.73
C SER A 305 4.71 13.42 -3.51
N LEU A 306 3.68 14.22 -3.72
CA LEU A 306 2.89 14.85 -2.66
C LEU A 306 1.55 14.15 -2.60
N ILE A 307 1.17 13.69 -1.41
CA ILE A 307 -0.08 12.99 -1.14
C ILE A 307 -0.91 13.86 -0.21
N MET A 308 -2.17 14.05 -0.54
CA MET A 308 -3.14 14.81 0.25
C MET A 308 -4.38 13.97 0.49
N ASN A 309 -4.84 13.89 1.74
CA ASN A 309 -6.16 13.36 2.09
C ASN A 309 -7.01 14.43 2.73
N VAL A 310 -8.28 14.47 2.33
CA VAL A 310 -9.32 15.25 2.99
C VAL A 310 -10.46 14.30 3.35
N SER A 311 -10.83 14.28 4.63
CA SER A 311 -11.99 13.53 5.11
C SER A 311 -13.00 14.45 5.79
N TYR A 312 -14.28 14.15 5.59
CA TYR A 312 -15.39 14.84 6.23
C TYR A 312 -16.37 13.82 6.84
N SER A 313 -16.65 13.95 8.13
CA SER A 313 -17.62 13.13 8.87
C SER A 313 -18.91 13.93 9.08
N LEU A 314 -20.03 13.35 8.64
CA LEU A 314 -21.36 14.00 8.58
C LEU A 314 -22.09 14.07 9.93
#